data_AF-A0A7C6U684-F1
#
_entry.id   AF-A0A7C6U684-F1
#
_cell.length_a   1.000
_cell.length_b   1.000
_cell.length_c   1.000
_cell.angle_alpha   90.00
_cell.angle_beta   90.00
_cell.angle_gamma   90.00
#
_symmetry.space_group_name_H-M   'P 1'
#
loop_
_entity.id
_entity.type
_entity.pdbx_description
1 polymer ?
#
loop_
_entity_poly.entity_id
_entity_poly.type
_entity_poly.pdbx_seq_one_letter_code
_entity_poly.pdbx_strand_id
1 'polypeptide(L)'
;MHLKIILYSVLIGTLFFSAYYLIYYFKELIDLSSFTRLGSKFDNQNSVARGFVLLAISFTYYSIKRKRIVLAIPIPVFVYLCLSTGSISNTFCCLLLIFLVLILTCKKKGRIITLIATILSIALIIVLLQMPFAYYFKTRIDNIFSTFFGTGNKIDESSVGRFDFAVEAFKLFFEKPLLGNGFNSVPLFTYGRGSYAHNNFAEILANFGFVFFALYEFVLLLPLLRKEFRKNNGCLFFFSLYIFIFQLFLVTYYLKIDGLILPLFAASIPSTGPVFSASYSPTKKRIIFDIKKTSAIVSKRDYYLIEI
;
A
#
# COMPACT_ATOMS: atom_id res chain seq x y z
N MET A 1 -1.71 22.20 -2.26
CA MET A 1 -1.91 22.13 -3.72
C MET A 1 -0.95 21.13 -4.37
N HIS A 2 0.36 21.22 -4.07
CA HIS A 2 1.41 20.38 -4.66
C HIS A 2 1.25 18.86 -4.47
N LEU A 3 0.81 18.36 -3.30
CA LEU A 3 0.69 16.89 -3.12
C LEU A 3 -0.41 16.24 -3.97
N LYS A 4 -1.51 16.96 -4.19
CA LYS A 4 -2.55 16.47 -5.11
C LYS A 4 -2.00 16.37 -6.53
N ILE A 5 -1.16 17.33 -6.94
CA ILE A 5 -0.49 17.30 -8.24
C ILE A 5 0.42 16.08 -8.32
N ILE A 6 1.30 15.85 -7.34
CA ILE A 6 2.19 14.67 -7.31
C ILE A 6 1.39 13.37 -7.39
N LEU A 7 0.34 13.22 -6.55
CA LEU A 7 -0.52 12.05 -6.57
C LEU A 7 -1.21 11.87 -7.92
N TYR A 8 -1.75 12.94 -8.50
CA TYR A 8 -2.35 12.88 -9.83
C TYR A 8 -1.33 12.54 -10.91
N SER A 9 -0.11 13.06 -10.84
CA SER A 9 0.98 12.69 -11.75
C SER A 9 1.34 11.22 -11.64
N VAL A 10 1.45 10.67 -10.42
CA VAL A 10 1.65 9.23 -10.22
C VAL A 10 0.50 8.43 -10.83
N LEU A 11 -0.75 8.78 -10.51
CA LEU A 11 -1.93 8.07 -11.03
C LEU A 11 -2.04 8.15 -12.55
N ILE A 12 -1.75 9.32 -13.15
CA ILE A 12 -1.76 9.51 -14.61
C ILE A 12 -0.64 8.68 -15.25
N GLY A 13 0.56 8.71 -14.69
CA GLY A 13 1.68 7.89 -15.17
C GLY A 13 1.37 6.40 -15.10
N THR A 14 0.79 5.93 -13.98
CA THR A 14 0.36 4.54 -13.83
C THR A 14 -0.78 4.19 -14.79
N LEU A 15 -1.68 5.13 -15.09
CA LEU A 15 -2.76 4.93 -16.07
C LEU A 15 -2.20 4.75 -17.49
N PHE A 16 -1.26 5.61 -17.92
CA PHE A 16 -0.58 5.44 -19.20
C PHE A 16 0.19 4.12 -19.28
N PHE A 17 0.89 3.75 -18.20
CA PHE A 17 1.55 2.45 -18.10
C PHE A 17 0.55 1.30 -18.24
N SER A 18 -0.62 1.38 -17.59
CA SER A 18 -1.65 0.34 -17.69
C SER A 18 -2.24 0.20 -19.09
N ALA A 19 -2.42 1.32 -19.80
CA ALA A 19 -2.85 1.31 -21.19
C ALA A 19 -1.77 0.66 -22.08
N TYR A 20 -0.50 1.02 -21.88
CA TYR A 20 0.61 0.43 -22.62
C TYR A 20 0.77 -1.07 -22.36
N TYR A 21 0.63 -1.50 -21.11
CA TYR A 21 0.62 -2.92 -20.73
C TYR A 21 -0.49 -3.69 -21.44
N LEU A 22 -1.72 -3.13 -21.45
CA LEU A 22 -2.88 -3.75 -22.10
C LEU A 22 -2.66 -3.87 -23.61
N ILE A 23 -2.14 -2.83 -24.26
CA ILE A 23 -1.83 -2.84 -25.70
C ILE A 23 -0.75 -3.89 -25.99
N TYR A 24 0.31 -3.93 -25.19
CA TYR A 24 1.44 -4.82 -25.40
C TYR A 24 1.05 -6.30 -25.28
N TYR A 25 0.28 -6.65 -24.25
CA TYR A 25 -0.15 -8.02 -23.95
C TYR A 25 -1.58 -8.33 -24.43
N PHE A 26 -2.12 -7.57 -25.39
CA PHE A 26 -3.53 -7.67 -25.76
C PHE A 26 -3.94 -9.08 -26.19
N LYS A 27 -3.08 -9.78 -26.94
CA LYS A 27 -3.35 -11.14 -27.43
C LYS A 27 -3.38 -12.14 -26.28
N GLU A 28 -2.39 -12.09 -25.40
CA GLU A 28 -2.26 -12.97 -24.24
C GLU A 28 -3.34 -12.71 -23.19
N LEU A 29 -3.82 -11.47 -23.08
CA LEU A 29 -4.91 -11.10 -22.18
C LEU A 29 -6.28 -11.59 -22.67
N ILE A 30 -6.45 -11.88 -23.96
CA ILE A 30 -7.70 -12.39 -24.53
C ILE A 30 -7.66 -13.92 -24.66
N ASP A 31 -6.47 -14.49 -24.81
CA ASP A 31 -6.29 -15.94 -24.83
C ASP A 31 -6.46 -16.56 -23.43
N LEU A 32 -7.67 -17.02 -23.15
CA LEU A 32 -8.01 -17.71 -21.89
C LEU A 32 -7.61 -19.19 -21.88
N SER A 33 -7.05 -19.72 -22.97
CA SER A 33 -6.73 -21.15 -23.10
C SER A 33 -5.46 -21.55 -22.34
N SER A 34 -4.51 -20.63 -22.19
CA SER A 34 -3.27 -20.87 -21.46
C SER A 34 -2.85 -19.64 -20.66
N PHE A 35 -3.16 -19.63 -19.37
CA PHE A 35 -2.77 -18.53 -18.49
C PHE A 35 -1.25 -18.58 -18.25
N THR A 36 -0.53 -17.65 -18.87
CA THR A 36 0.90 -17.43 -18.62
C THR A 36 1.10 -16.17 -17.79
N ARG A 37 2.15 -16.17 -16.96
CA ARG A 37 2.45 -15.03 -16.09
C ARG A 37 3.00 -13.87 -16.91
N LEU A 38 2.28 -12.75 -16.94
CA LEU A 38 2.63 -11.58 -17.75
C LEU A 38 3.38 -10.51 -16.94
N GLY A 39 4.03 -9.57 -17.63
CA GLY A 39 4.67 -8.39 -17.04
C GLY A 39 6.18 -8.46 -16.85
N SER A 40 6.81 -9.62 -17.05
CA SER A 40 8.28 -9.78 -16.92
C SER A 40 9.11 -8.90 -17.85
N LYS A 41 8.51 -8.41 -18.95
CA LYS A 41 9.15 -7.47 -19.86
C LYS A 41 9.37 -6.09 -19.23
N PHE A 42 8.47 -5.66 -18.36
CA PHE A 42 8.48 -4.30 -17.83
C PHE A 42 9.30 -4.18 -16.56
N ASP A 43 9.10 -5.11 -15.63
CA ASP A 43 9.79 -5.19 -14.35
C ASP A 43 9.48 -6.56 -13.72
N ASN A 44 9.94 -6.80 -12.50
CA ASN A 44 9.40 -7.82 -11.63
C ASN A 44 7.86 -7.73 -11.61
N GLN A 45 7.18 -8.86 -11.85
CA GLN A 45 5.72 -8.85 -11.98
C GLN A 45 5.03 -8.39 -10.68
N ASN A 46 5.68 -8.50 -9.52
CA ASN A 46 5.19 -7.94 -8.26
C ASN A 46 5.18 -6.40 -8.28
N SER A 47 6.20 -5.77 -8.86
CA SER A 47 6.29 -4.31 -9.02
C SER A 47 5.26 -3.81 -10.03
N VAL A 48 5.06 -4.54 -11.12
CA VAL A 48 4.02 -4.23 -12.12
C VAL A 48 2.62 -4.31 -11.48
N ALA A 49 2.33 -5.39 -10.75
CA ALA A 49 1.06 -5.59 -10.07
C ALA A 49 0.73 -4.46 -9.08
N ARG A 50 1.73 -3.96 -8.36
CA ARG A 50 1.60 -2.83 -7.42
C ARG A 50 1.00 -1.59 -8.05
N GLY A 51 1.33 -1.28 -9.31
CA GLY A 51 0.75 -0.16 -10.05
C GLY A 51 -0.75 -0.36 -10.30
N PHE A 52 -1.16 -1.57 -10.68
CA PHE A 52 -2.57 -1.90 -10.88
C PHE A 52 -3.38 -1.86 -9.57
N VAL A 53 -2.79 -2.32 -8.47
CA VAL A 53 -3.40 -2.17 -7.14
C VAL A 53 -3.65 -0.70 -6.82
N LEU A 54 -2.66 0.16 -7.07
CA LEU A 54 -2.78 1.60 -6.83
C LEU A 54 -3.93 2.24 -7.63
N LEU A 55 -4.09 1.87 -8.90
CA LEU A 55 -5.21 2.35 -9.71
C LEU A 55 -6.56 1.82 -9.20
N ALA A 56 -6.65 0.53 -8.88
CA ALA A 56 -7.88 -0.09 -8.39
C ALA A 56 -8.38 0.56 -7.10
N ILE A 57 -7.50 0.79 -6.11
CA ILE A 57 -7.89 1.44 -4.84
C ILE A 57 -8.29 2.90 -5.05
N SER A 58 -7.63 3.61 -5.96
CA SER A 58 -7.89 5.02 -6.23
C SER A 58 -9.24 5.22 -6.92
N PHE A 59 -9.53 4.43 -7.94
CA PHE A 59 -10.82 4.45 -8.63
C PHE A 59 -11.97 3.98 -7.72
N THR A 60 -11.73 2.98 -6.86
CA THR A 60 -12.69 2.58 -5.81
C THR A 60 -12.99 3.73 -4.86
N TYR A 61 -11.97 4.42 -4.35
CA TYR A 61 -12.18 5.54 -3.44
C TYR A 61 -12.95 6.69 -4.11
N TYR A 62 -12.56 7.08 -5.33
CA TYR A 62 -13.19 8.20 -6.02
C TYR A 62 -14.61 7.91 -6.50
N SER A 63 -14.93 6.67 -6.90
CA SER A 63 -16.29 6.29 -7.30
C SER A 63 -17.29 6.50 -6.16
N ILE A 64 -16.91 6.09 -4.94
CA ILE A 64 -17.72 6.27 -3.72
C ILE A 64 -17.77 7.74 -3.33
N LYS A 65 -16.61 8.41 -3.21
CA LYS A 65 -16.54 9.80 -2.72
C LYS A 65 -17.29 10.77 -3.62
N ARG A 66 -17.19 10.59 -4.94
CA ARG A 66 -17.88 11.43 -5.93
C ARG A 66 -19.29 10.95 -6.25
N LYS A 67 -19.70 9.77 -5.75
CA LYS A 67 -20.96 9.09 -6.10
C LYS A 67 -21.13 8.94 -7.62
N ARG A 68 -20.05 8.60 -8.33
CA ARG A 68 -20.03 8.43 -9.79
C ARG A 68 -19.70 6.99 -10.14
N ILE A 69 -20.72 6.21 -10.49
CA ILE A 69 -20.57 4.79 -10.83
C ILE A 69 -19.69 4.55 -12.06
N VAL A 70 -19.61 5.53 -12.98
CA VAL A 70 -18.72 5.48 -14.15
C VAL A 70 -17.25 5.30 -13.74
N LEU A 71 -16.84 5.85 -12.59
CA LEU A 71 -15.49 5.64 -12.06
C LEU A 71 -15.27 4.23 -11.50
N ALA A 72 -16.30 3.40 -11.36
CA ALA A 72 -16.17 2.01 -10.97
C ALA A 72 -15.90 1.08 -12.16
N ILE A 73 -16.21 1.51 -13.39
CA ILE A 73 -16.06 0.70 -14.62
C ILE A 73 -14.62 0.22 -14.86
N PRO A 74 -13.56 1.03 -14.62
CA PRO A 74 -12.19 0.57 -14.82
C PRO A 74 -11.67 -0.40 -13.73
N ILE A 75 -12.36 -0.54 -12.59
CA ILE A 75 -11.86 -1.33 -11.45
C ILE A 75 -11.67 -2.80 -11.83
N PRO A 76 -12.65 -3.50 -12.44
CA PRO A 76 -12.45 -4.89 -12.88
C PRO A 76 -11.29 -5.05 -13.85
N VAL A 77 -11.05 -4.07 -14.72
CA VAL A 77 -9.91 -4.08 -15.64
C VAL A 77 -8.60 -4.06 -14.86
N PHE A 78 -8.43 -3.16 -13.89
CA PHE A 78 -7.20 -3.11 -13.09
C PHE A 78 -7.01 -4.35 -12.20
N VAL A 79 -8.09 -4.92 -11.66
CA VAL A 79 -8.02 -6.20 -10.93
C VAL A 79 -7.60 -7.33 -11.86
N TYR A 80 -8.14 -7.37 -13.10
CA TYR A 80 -7.74 -8.35 -14.11
C TYR A 80 -6.28 -8.18 -14.54
N LEU A 81 -5.83 -6.95 -14.78
CA LEU A 81 -4.41 -6.69 -15.07
C LEU A 81 -3.52 -7.11 -13.90
N CYS A 82 -3.92 -6.87 -12.65
CA CYS A 82 -3.23 -7.38 -11.46
C CYS A 82 -3.18 -8.91 -11.46
N LEU A 83 -4.28 -9.59 -11.75
CA LEU A 83 -4.32 -11.05 -11.87
C LEU A 83 -3.37 -11.56 -12.96
N SER A 84 -3.35 -10.92 -14.13
CA SER A 84 -2.51 -11.28 -15.28
C SER A 84 -1.01 -11.35 -14.97
N THR A 85 -0.56 -10.63 -13.94
CA THR A 85 0.83 -10.65 -13.46
C THR A 85 1.22 -11.92 -12.71
N GLY A 86 0.24 -12.79 -12.40
CA GLY A 86 0.38 -14.00 -11.59
C GLY A 86 0.84 -13.73 -10.14
N SER A 87 0.84 -12.49 -9.68
CA SER A 87 1.30 -12.12 -8.35
C SER A 87 0.21 -12.28 -7.29
N ILE A 88 0.12 -13.46 -6.69
CA ILE A 88 -0.92 -13.80 -5.71
C ILE A 88 -0.92 -12.88 -4.49
N SER A 89 0.27 -12.52 -3.97
CA SER A 89 0.37 -11.60 -2.83
C SER A 89 -0.20 -10.22 -3.17
N ASN A 90 0.12 -9.68 -4.36
CA ASN A 90 -0.42 -8.41 -4.83
C ASN A 90 -1.92 -8.48 -5.11
N THR A 91 -2.40 -9.56 -5.72
CA THR A 91 -3.83 -9.78 -5.95
C THR A 91 -4.59 -9.81 -4.63
N PHE A 92 -4.08 -10.56 -3.64
CA PHE A 92 -4.67 -10.59 -2.30
C PHE A 92 -4.69 -9.20 -1.65
N CYS A 93 -3.57 -8.48 -1.70
CA CYS A 93 -3.48 -7.10 -1.20
C CYS A 93 -4.46 -6.16 -1.93
N CYS A 94 -4.65 -6.34 -3.24
CA CYS A 94 -5.60 -5.57 -4.04
C CYS A 94 -7.03 -5.76 -3.53
N LEU A 95 -7.46 -7.01 -3.40
CA LEU A 95 -8.81 -7.34 -2.90
C LEU A 95 -9.01 -6.85 -1.47
N LEU A 96 -8.02 -7.05 -0.59
CA LEU A 96 -8.04 -6.57 0.78
C LEU A 96 -8.17 -5.04 0.84
N LEU A 97 -7.38 -4.31 0.06
CA LEU A 97 -7.42 -2.85 0.05
C LEU A 97 -8.74 -2.31 -0.53
N ILE A 98 -9.27 -2.90 -1.61
CA ILE A 98 -10.59 -2.55 -2.14
C ILE A 98 -11.66 -2.75 -1.06
N PHE A 99 -11.64 -3.89 -0.38
CA PHE A 99 -12.55 -4.20 0.72
C PHE A 99 -12.45 -3.18 1.86
N LEU A 100 -11.23 -2.83 2.28
CA LEU A 100 -10.98 -1.81 3.30
C LEU A 100 -11.48 -0.43 2.85
N VAL A 101 -11.28 -0.04 1.59
CA VAL A 101 -11.82 1.20 1.03
C VAL A 101 -13.34 1.22 1.12
N LEU A 102 -14.00 0.13 0.71
CA LEU A 102 -15.46 0.01 0.74
C LEU A 102 -15.98 0.11 2.18
N ILE A 103 -15.45 -0.67 3.13
CA ILE A 103 -15.91 -0.67 4.52
C ILE A 103 -15.69 0.68 5.20
N LEU A 104 -14.50 1.27 5.02
CA LEU A 104 -14.11 2.50 5.71
C LEU A 104 -14.79 3.75 5.13
N THR A 105 -15.21 3.71 3.86
CA THR A 105 -15.86 4.84 3.18
C THR A 105 -17.39 4.73 3.17
N CYS A 106 -17.96 3.53 3.17
CA CYS A 106 -19.41 3.34 3.18
C CYS A 106 -20.06 3.64 4.54
N LYS A 107 -21.30 4.14 4.50
CA LYS A 107 -22.18 4.31 5.67
C LYS A 107 -22.60 2.93 6.23
N LYS A 108 -23.11 2.89 7.47
CA LYS A 108 -23.52 1.65 8.18
C LYS A 108 -24.31 0.65 7.31
N LYS A 109 -25.39 1.09 6.65
CA LYS A 109 -26.18 0.22 5.75
C LYS A 109 -25.37 -0.31 4.55
N GLY A 110 -24.54 0.55 3.94
CA GLY A 110 -23.65 0.15 2.85
C GLY A 110 -22.57 -0.84 3.26
N ARG A 111 -22.09 -0.80 4.52
CA ARG A 111 -21.10 -1.76 5.03
C ARG A 111 -21.62 -3.19 5.06
N ILE A 112 -22.88 -3.38 5.45
CA ILE A 112 -23.50 -4.71 5.47
C ILE A 112 -23.61 -5.25 4.04
N ILE A 113 -24.05 -4.42 3.09
CA ILE A 113 -24.12 -4.78 1.67
C ILE A 113 -22.72 -5.13 1.14
N THR A 114 -21.69 -4.33 1.47
CA THR A 114 -20.30 -4.63 1.10
C THR A 114 -19.84 -5.96 1.67
N LEU A 115 -20.15 -6.26 2.94
CA LEU A 115 -19.75 -7.51 3.59
C LEU A 115 -20.40 -8.71 2.89
N ILE A 116 -21.71 -8.64 2.64
CA ILE A 116 -22.45 -9.68 1.92
C ILE A 116 -21.88 -9.85 0.51
N ALA A 117 -21.69 -8.76 -0.24
CA ALA A 117 -21.12 -8.80 -1.59
C ALA A 117 -19.71 -9.40 -1.60
N THR A 118 -18.91 -9.15 -0.56
CA THR A 118 -17.57 -9.72 -0.41
C THR A 118 -17.64 -11.23 -0.17
N ILE A 119 -18.52 -11.68 0.72
CA ILE A 119 -18.75 -13.12 0.97
C ILE A 119 -19.19 -13.83 -0.31
N LEU A 120 -20.15 -13.24 -1.04
CA LEU A 120 -20.61 -13.78 -2.32
C LEU A 120 -19.50 -13.80 -3.38
N SER A 121 -18.64 -12.77 -3.40
CA SER A 121 -17.50 -12.71 -4.32
C SER A 121 -16.45 -13.76 -3.99
N ILE A 122 -16.18 -14.02 -2.70
CA ILE A 122 -15.28 -15.10 -2.26
C ILE A 122 -15.86 -16.46 -2.67
N ALA A 123 -17.16 -16.69 -2.45
CA ALA A 123 -17.83 -17.91 -2.88
C ALA A 123 -17.73 -18.11 -4.40
N LEU A 124 -17.95 -17.05 -5.19
CA LEU A 124 -17.78 -17.08 -6.64
C LEU A 124 -16.33 -17.40 -7.04
N ILE A 125 -15.34 -16.78 -6.39
CA ILE A 125 -13.91 -17.07 -6.66
C ILE A 125 -13.60 -18.55 -6.39
N ILE A 126 -14.11 -19.13 -5.31
CA ILE A 126 -13.91 -20.56 -4.98
C ILE A 126 -14.48 -21.45 -6.09
N VAL A 127 -15.64 -21.10 -6.65
CA VAL A 127 -16.22 -21.81 -7.80
C VAL A 127 -15.36 -21.64 -9.05
N LEU A 128 -14.92 -20.41 -9.35
CA LEU A 128 -14.07 -20.13 -10.51
C LEU A 128 -12.71 -20.83 -10.43
N LEU A 129 -12.16 -21.02 -9.23
CA LEU A 129 -10.91 -21.77 -9.01
C LEU A 129 -10.99 -23.25 -9.41
N GLN A 130 -12.20 -23.80 -9.58
CA GLN A 130 -12.38 -25.18 -10.08
C GLN A 130 -12.34 -25.28 -11.61
N MET A 131 -12.34 -24.15 -12.31
CA MET A 131 -12.33 -24.14 -13.78
C MET A 131 -10.91 -24.35 -14.35
N PRO A 132 -10.76 -24.92 -15.56
CA PRO A 132 -9.46 -25.21 -16.15
C PRO A 132 -8.54 -23.99 -16.28
N PHE A 133 -9.09 -22.82 -16.63
CA PHE A 133 -8.31 -21.59 -16.77
C PHE A 133 -7.69 -21.12 -15.44
N ALA A 134 -8.27 -21.52 -14.30
CA ALA A 134 -7.82 -21.15 -12.98
C ALA A 134 -6.79 -22.12 -12.39
N TYR A 135 -6.40 -23.16 -13.15
CA TYR A 135 -5.46 -24.19 -12.70
C TYR A 135 -4.15 -23.60 -12.17
N TYR A 136 -3.57 -22.62 -12.87
CA TYR A 136 -2.36 -21.91 -12.42
C TYR A 136 -2.52 -21.33 -11.00
N PHE A 137 -3.61 -20.60 -10.75
CA PHE A 137 -3.87 -19.99 -9.45
C PHE A 137 -4.15 -21.03 -8.39
N LYS A 138 -4.93 -22.07 -8.71
CA LYS A 138 -5.22 -23.18 -7.80
C LYS A 138 -3.93 -23.86 -7.34
N THR A 139 -3.07 -24.30 -8.28
CA THR A 139 -1.80 -24.93 -7.95
C THR A 139 -0.89 -24.04 -7.12
N ARG A 140 -0.84 -22.73 -7.42
CA ARG A 140 -0.03 -21.79 -6.65
C ARG A 140 -0.57 -21.58 -5.24
N ILE A 141 -1.89 -21.52 -5.06
CA ILE A 141 -2.53 -21.45 -3.74
C ILE A 141 -2.24 -22.75 -2.97
N ASP A 142 -2.44 -23.91 -3.59
CA ASP A 142 -2.16 -25.22 -2.99
C ASP A 142 -0.69 -25.33 -2.55
N ASN A 143 0.25 -24.85 -3.37
CA ASN A 143 1.68 -24.83 -3.02
C ASN A 143 2.01 -23.88 -1.85
N ILE A 144 1.26 -22.78 -1.69
CA ILE A 144 1.42 -21.90 -0.52
C ILE A 144 0.92 -22.64 0.73
N PHE A 145 -0.28 -23.25 0.67
CA PHE A 145 -0.82 -24.04 1.77
C PHE A 145 0.10 -25.22 2.13
N SER A 146 0.63 -25.95 1.15
CA SER A 146 1.56 -27.05 1.39
C SER A 146 2.82 -26.59 2.11
N THR A 147 3.35 -25.42 1.72
CA THR A 147 4.53 -24.82 2.36
C THR A 147 4.24 -24.40 3.80
N PHE A 148 3.09 -23.78 4.08
CA PHE A 148 2.74 -23.31 5.43
C PHE A 148 2.37 -24.44 6.40
N PHE A 149 1.65 -25.46 5.92
CA PHE A 149 1.15 -26.56 6.76
C PHE A 149 2.05 -27.80 6.72
N GLY A 150 3.11 -27.80 5.92
CA GLY A 150 3.97 -28.98 5.72
C GLY A 150 3.27 -30.14 5.01
N THR A 151 2.16 -29.87 4.31
CA THR A 151 1.30 -30.88 3.71
C THR A 151 1.47 -30.90 2.19
N GLY A 152 2.27 -31.82 1.64
CA GLY A 152 2.29 -32.09 0.19
C GLY A 152 3.69 -32.36 -0.39
N ASN A 153 3.71 -32.83 -1.64
CA ASN A 153 4.95 -33.26 -2.32
C ASN A 153 5.63 -32.16 -3.16
N LYS A 154 5.02 -30.96 -3.25
CA LYS A 154 5.57 -29.82 -4.00
C LYS A 154 5.64 -28.60 -3.11
N ILE A 155 6.84 -28.07 -2.97
CA ILE A 155 7.18 -26.88 -2.19
C ILE A 155 7.32 -25.71 -3.17
N ASP A 156 6.78 -24.54 -2.86
CA ASP A 156 7.01 -23.34 -3.67
C ASP A 156 8.40 -22.75 -3.31
N GLU A 157 9.43 -23.13 -4.07
CA GLU A 157 10.81 -22.67 -3.85
C GLU A 157 10.92 -21.14 -3.76
N SER A 158 10.09 -20.41 -4.51
CA SER A 158 10.05 -18.95 -4.45
C SER A 158 9.50 -18.43 -3.11
N SER A 159 8.54 -19.13 -2.51
CA SER A 159 7.97 -18.74 -1.21
C SER A 159 8.85 -19.19 -0.05
N VAL A 160 9.45 -20.38 -0.13
CA VAL A 160 10.43 -20.86 0.87
C VAL A 160 11.66 -19.98 0.90
N GLY A 161 12.25 -19.65 -0.25
CA GLY A 161 13.41 -18.77 -0.29
C GLY A 161 13.12 -17.40 0.35
N ARG A 162 11.94 -16.82 0.09
CA ARG A 162 11.54 -15.54 0.72
C ARG A 162 11.35 -15.66 2.24
N PHE A 163 10.75 -16.74 2.70
CA PHE A 163 10.58 -16.99 4.13
C PHE A 163 11.93 -17.17 4.82
N ASP A 164 12.82 -17.98 4.23
CA ASP A 164 14.17 -18.21 4.75
C ASP A 164 14.97 -16.91 4.82
N PHE A 165 14.93 -16.07 3.77
CA PHE A 165 15.58 -14.76 3.79
C PHE A 165 15.03 -13.83 4.87
N ALA A 166 13.72 -13.84 5.12
CA ALA A 166 13.13 -13.07 6.22
C ALA A 166 13.60 -13.60 7.58
N VAL A 167 13.67 -14.92 7.76
CA VAL A 167 14.18 -15.56 8.99
C VAL A 167 15.65 -15.24 9.22
N GLU A 168 16.48 -15.32 8.19
CA GLU A 168 17.90 -14.94 8.25
C GLU A 168 18.08 -13.47 8.61
N ALA A 169 17.29 -12.57 8.03
CA ALA A 169 17.29 -11.16 8.41
C ALA A 169 16.91 -10.96 9.88
N PHE A 170 15.91 -11.69 10.40
CA PHE A 170 15.58 -11.63 11.83
C PHE A 170 16.71 -12.16 12.72
N LYS A 171 17.39 -13.24 12.33
CA LYS A 171 18.57 -13.73 13.06
C LYS A 171 19.65 -12.65 13.12
N LEU A 172 19.93 -12.00 11.99
CA LEU A 172 20.90 -10.91 11.90
C LEU A 172 20.51 -9.71 12.79
N PHE A 173 19.21 -9.38 12.87
CA PHE A 173 18.72 -8.36 13.80
C PHE A 173 19.04 -8.70 15.27
N PHE A 174 18.89 -9.95 15.69
CA PHE A 174 19.16 -10.35 17.08
C PHE A 174 20.65 -10.25 17.46
N GLU A 175 21.57 -10.24 16.48
CA GLU A 175 22.99 -9.99 16.75
C GLU A 175 23.27 -8.54 17.17
N LYS A 176 22.56 -7.56 16.57
CA LYS A 176 22.73 -6.13 16.85
C LYS A 176 21.38 -5.39 16.87
N PRO A 177 20.54 -5.58 17.90
CA PRO A 177 19.14 -5.16 17.86
C PRO A 177 18.92 -3.65 17.89
N LEU A 178 19.84 -2.85 18.45
CA LEU A 178 19.61 -1.41 18.61
C LEU A 178 19.95 -0.61 17.35
N LEU A 179 21.14 -0.82 16.78
CA LEU A 179 21.69 -0.03 15.66
C LEU A 179 21.84 -0.83 14.36
N GLY A 180 21.57 -2.14 14.38
CA GLY A 180 21.67 -3.01 13.22
C GLY A 180 23.10 -3.34 12.80
N ASN A 181 23.20 -3.99 11.64
CA ASN A 181 24.45 -4.51 11.09
C ASN A 181 25.04 -3.67 9.96
N GLY A 182 24.42 -2.52 9.66
CA GLY A 182 24.80 -1.63 8.58
C GLY A 182 23.96 -1.80 7.32
N PHE A 183 24.06 -0.82 6.43
CA PHE A 183 23.34 -0.84 5.16
C PHE A 183 23.70 -2.08 4.33
N ASN A 184 22.69 -2.70 3.73
CA ASN A 184 22.86 -3.85 2.83
C ASN A 184 23.43 -5.11 3.51
N SER A 185 23.26 -5.25 4.82
CA SER A 185 23.75 -6.41 5.58
C SER A 185 23.03 -7.71 5.21
N VAL A 186 21.73 -7.66 4.92
CA VAL A 186 20.95 -8.86 4.56
C VAL A 186 21.45 -9.50 3.25
N PRO A 187 21.59 -8.78 2.11
CA PRO A 187 22.13 -9.40 0.90
C PRO A 187 23.57 -9.91 1.02
N LEU A 188 24.37 -9.33 1.92
CA LEU A 188 25.72 -9.81 2.22
C LEU A 188 25.72 -11.09 3.05
N PHE A 189 24.76 -11.23 3.97
CA PHE A 189 24.67 -12.36 4.90
C PHE A 189 23.94 -13.59 4.32
N THR A 190 23.14 -13.43 3.26
CA THR A 190 22.45 -14.54 2.55
C THR A 190 23.40 -15.42 1.71
N TYR A 191 24.67 -15.55 2.14
CA TYR A 191 25.72 -16.44 1.62
C TYR A 191 25.81 -16.51 0.09
N GLY A 192 25.85 -15.36 -0.57
CA GLY A 192 26.08 -15.27 -2.02
C GLY A 192 24.84 -15.45 -2.90
N ARG A 193 23.64 -15.60 -2.32
CA ARG A 193 22.37 -15.54 -3.08
C ARG A 193 21.97 -14.11 -3.42
N GLY A 194 22.56 -13.10 -2.75
CA GLY A 194 22.41 -11.68 -3.06
C GLY A 194 20.98 -11.17 -3.00
N SER A 195 20.11 -11.81 -2.21
CA SER A 195 18.69 -11.47 -2.12
C SER A 195 18.39 -10.66 -0.87
N TYR A 196 17.38 -9.80 -0.98
CA TYR A 196 16.82 -9.07 0.14
C TYR A 196 15.93 -9.97 1.01
N ALA A 197 15.54 -9.53 2.20
CA ALA A 197 14.66 -10.27 3.11
C ALA A 197 13.25 -10.54 2.54
N HIS A 198 12.85 -9.87 1.46
CA HIS A 198 11.46 -9.85 0.94
C HIS A 198 10.40 -9.47 1.99
N ASN A 199 10.83 -8.79 3.04
CA ASN A 199 10.00 -8.24 4.09
C ASN A 199 10.69 -6.96 4.58
N ASN A 200 9.99 -5.82 4.48
CA ASN A 200 10.60 -4.54 4.80
C ASN A 200 10.97 -4.41 6.28
N PHE A 201 10.17 -4.99 7.18
CA PHE A 201 10.42 -4.92 8.61
C PHE A 201 11.69 -5.69 8.97
N ALA A 202 11.81 -6.94 8.50
CA ALA A 202 12.97 -7.77 8.73
C ALA A 202 14.25 -7.12 8.18
N GLU A 203 14.17 -6.57 6.97
CA GLU A 203 15.28 -5.89 6.30
C GLU A 203 15.75 -4.64 7.06
N ILE A 204 14.83 -3.77 7.49
CA ILE A 204 15.17 -2.56 8.24
C ILE A 204 15.75 -2.92 9.61
N LEU A 205 15.12 -3.87 10.32
CA LEU A 205 15.58 -4.31 11.63
C LEU A 205 17.00 -4.88 11.54
N ALA A 206 17.28 -5.72 10.55
CA ALA A 206 18.60 -6.31 10.35
C ALA A 206 19.67 -5.25 10.03
N ASN A 207 19.36 -4.33 9.11
CA ASN A 207 20.30 -3.33 8.60
C ASN A 207 20.55 -2.18 9.60
N PHE A 208 19.50 -1.68 10.26
CA PHE A 208 19.56 -0.42 11.01
C PHE A 208 19.05 -0.52 12.46
N GLY A 209 18.56 -1.69 12.87
CA GLY A 209 18.09 -1.93 14.23
C GLY A 209 16.77 -1.26 14.56
N PHE A 210 16.36 -1.44 15.81
CA PHE A 210 15.06 -1.04 16.33
C PHE A 210 14.87 0.49 16.34
N VAL A 211 15.92 1.26 16.60
CA VAL A 211 15.79 2.74 16.67
C VAL A 211 15.35 3.31 15.33
N PHE A 212 16.01 2.89 14.24
CA PHE A 212 15.64 3.36 12.91
C PHE A 212 14.30 2.77 12.46
N PHE A 213 14.04 1.50 12.75
CA PHE A 213 12.75 0.87 12.49
C PHE A 213 11.59 1.66 13.12
N ALA A 214 11.69 2.01 14.40
CA ALA A 214 10.66 2.76 15.10
C ALA A 214 10.44 4.15 14.48
N LEU A 215 11.50 4.86 14.10
CA LEU A 215 11.40 6.15 13.43
C LEU A 215 10.75 6.03 12.05
N TYR A 216 11.15 5.03 11.26
CA TYR A 216 10.62 4.76 9.93
C TYR A 216 9.11 4.43 9.99
N GLU A 217 8.71 3.49 10.85
CA GLU A 217 7.30 3.11 11.00
C GLU A 217 6.46 4.23 11.59
N PHE A 218 7.01 5.03 12.51
CA PHE A 218 6.29 6.18 13.06
C PHE A 218 5.84 7.13 11.94
N VAL A 219 6.74 7.49 11.03
CA VAL A 219 6.44 8.38 9.89
C VAL A 219 5.34 7.79 8.99
N LEU A 220 5.39 6.48 8.73
CA LEU A 220 4.41 5.77 7.90
C LEU A 220 3.03 5.66 8.55
N LEU A 221 2.99 5.50 9.87
CA LEU A 221 1.74 5.35 10.63
C LEU A 221 1.06 6.70 10.93
N LEU A 222 1.79 7.82 10.92
CA LEU A 222 1.22 9.15 11.21
C LEU A 222 -0.07 9.49 10.44
N PRO A 223 -0.15 9.31 9.09
CA PRO A 223 -1.38 9.55 8.35
C PRO A 223 -2.51 8.59 8.71
N LEU A 224 -2.19 7.36 9.15
CA LEU A 224 -3.15 6.32 9.51
C LEU A 224 -3.74 6.53 10.90
N LEU A 225 -2.97 7.08 11.83
CA LEU A 225 -3.39 7.36 13.21
C LEU A 225 -4.33 8.57 13.32
N ARG A 226 -4.28 9.51 12.37
CA ARG A 226 -5.08 10.73 12.39
C ARG A 226 -6.44 10.53 11.70
N LYS A 227 -7.53 10.43 12.46
CA LYS A 227 -8.89 10.20 11.91
C LYS A 227 -9.34 11.27 10.92
N GLU A 228 -8.87 12.50 11.09
CA GLU A 228 -9.14 13.66 10.25
C GLU A 228 -8.53 13.49 8.85
N PHE A 229 -7.41 12.76 8.73
CA PHE A 229 -6.79 12.46 7.44
C PHE A 229 -7.70 11.62 6.56
N ARG A 230 -8.32 10.58 7.14
CA ARG A 230 -9.30 9.76 6.41
C ARG A 230 -10.46 10.61 5.87
N LYS A 231 -10.95 11.58 6.65
CA LYS A 231 -12.08 12.45 6.27
C LYS A 231 -11.70 13.43 5.15
N ASN A 232 -10.60 14.15 5.33
CA ASN A 232 -10.23 15.27 4.44
C ASN A 232 -9.39 14.80 3.23
N ASN A 233 -8.50 13.84 3.45
CA ASN A 233 -7.45 13.39 2.54
C ASN A 233 -7.50 11.86 2.32
N GLY A 234 -8.70 11.26 2.29
CA GLY A 234 -8.84 9.81 2.29
C GLY A 234 -8.07 9.05 1.19
N CYS A 235 -7.83 9.63 0.02
CA CYS A 235 -7.00 8.99 -1.02
C CYS A 235 -5.55 8.80 -0.54
N LEU A 236 -4.98 9.80 0.14
CA LEU A 236 -3.64 9.71 0.74
C LEU A 236 -3.62 8.74 1.93
N PHE A 237 -4.70 8.70 2.72
CA PHE A 237 -4.84 7.70 3.79
C PHE A 237 -4.78 6.28 3.21
N PHE A 238 -5.51 6.00 2.13
CA PHE A 238 -5.47 4.68 1.49
C PHE A 238 -4.13 4.39 0.79
N PHE A 239 -3.44 5.42 0.31
CA PHE A 239 -2.09 5.29 -0.22
C PHE A 239 -1.07 4.92 0.87
N SER A 240 -1.12 5.57 2.04
CA SER A 240 -0.29 5.18 3.19
C SER A 240 -0.61 3.77 3.68
N LEU A 241 -1.89 3.40 3.68
CA LEU A 241 -2.33 2.04 4.03
C LEU A 241 -1.81 1.00 3.03
N TYR A 242 -1.84 1.35 1.74
CA TYR A 242 -1.24 0.56 0.67
C TYR A 242 0.25 0.35 0.91
N ILE A 243 1.03 1.42 1.13
CA ILE A 243 2.48 1.30 1.41
C ILE A 243 2.71 0.42 2.62
N PHE A 244 1.96 0.63 3.70
CA PHE A 244 2.08 -0.12 4.94
C PHE A 244 1.83 -1.63 4.76
N ILE A 245 0.75 -2.01 4.08
CA ILE A 245 0.43 -3.44 3.84
C ILE A 245 1.50 -4.11 2.98
N PHE A 246 2.04 -3.39 1.99
CA PHE A 246 3.05 -3.94 1.09
C PHE A 246 4.41 -4.20 1.75
N GLN A 247 4.69 -3.59 2.91
CA GLN A 247 5.89 -3.86 3.69
C GLN A 247 6.03 -5.32 4.14
N LEU A 248 4.90 -6.02 4.31
CA LEU A 248 4.89 -7.42 4.74
C LEU A 248 5.45 -8.37 3.68
N PHE A 249 5.38 -7.98 2.41
CA PHE A 249 5.65 -8.87 1.27
C PHE A 249 6.83 -8.44 0.42
N LEU A 250 7.30 -7.20 0.59
CA LEU A 250 8.32 -6.58 -0.25
C LEU A 250 9.16 -5.63 0.59
N VAL A 251 10.40 -5.44 0.16
CA VAL A 251 11.28 -4.41 0.72
C VAL A 251 10.97 -3.08 0.04
N THR A 252 10.33 -2.16 0.77
CA THR A 252 9.88 -0.87 0.25
C THR A 252 10.83 0.28 0.58
N TYR A 253 11.73 0.13 1.55
CA TYR A 253 12.58 1.23 2.03
C TYR A 253 13.57 1.74 0.97
N TYR A 254 13.99 0.90 0.02
CA TYR A 254 14.81 1.32 -1.13
C TYR A 254 14.05 2.31 -2.04
N LEU A 255 12.72 2.23 -2.08
CA LEU A 255 11.85 3.15 -2.82
C LEU A 255 11.57 4.38 -1.94
N LYS A 256 12.59 5.22 -1.73
CA LYS A 256 12.58 6.38 -0.82
C LYS A 256 11.36 7.29 -0.98
N ILE A 257 10.85 7.45 -2.21
CA ILE A 257 9.68 8.27 -2.50
C ILE A 257 8.40 7.66 -1.88
N ASP A 258 8.21 6.35 -2.05
CA ASP A 258 7.05 5.62 -1.53
C ASP A 258 7.13 5.46 0.00
N GLY A 259 8.29 5.06 0.52
CA GLY A 259 8.46 4.68 1.92
C GLY A 259 8.57 5.84 2.91
N LEU A 260 9.08 7.00 2.50
CA LEU A 260 9.39 8.11 3.42
C LEU A 260 8.73 9.43 3.02
N ILE A 261 8.89 9.82 1.76
CA ILE A 261 8.48 11.15 1.30
C ILE A 261 6.95 11.26 1.30
N LEU A 262 6.26 10.33 0.65
CA LEU A 262 4.80 10.40 0.53
C LEU A 262 4.05 10.34 1.88
N PRO A 263 4.42 9.46 2.84
CA PRO A 263 3.81 9.46 4.17
C PRO A 263 4.09 10.73 4.99
N LEU A 264 5.33 11.23 4.97
CA LEU A 264 5.71 12.45 5.69
C LEU A 264 4.98 13.68 5.14
N PHE A 265 4.92 13.80 3.81
CA PHE A 265 4.16 14.85 3.16
C PHE A 265 2.66 14.71 3.39
N ALA A 266 2.12 13.48 3.38
CA ALA A 266 0.74 13.25 3.79
C ALA A 266 0.54 13.79 5.21
N ALA A 267 1.30 13.33 6.20
CA ALA A 267 1.18 13.75 7.60
C ALA A 267 1.33 15.27 7.82
N SER A 268 2.11 15.95 6.98
CA SER A 268 2.35 17.40 7.03
C SER A 268 1.17 18.25 6.55
N ILE A 269 0.21 17.69 5.80
CA ILE A 269 -0.97 18.46 5.38
C ILE A 269 -1.76 18.83 6.62
N PRO A 270 -1.99 20.13 6.89
CA PRO A 270 -2.83 20.54 7.99
C PRO A 270 -4.19 19.84 7.84
N SER A 271 -4.52 18.98 8.81
CA SER A 271 -5.91 18.59 9.00
C SER A 271 -6.69 19.89 9.29
N THR A 272 -7.99 19.91 9.08
CA THR A 272 -8.86 21.06 9.39
C THR A 272 -8.91 21.40 10.90
N GLY A 273 -7.94 20.93 11.69
CA GLY A 273 -7.68 21.39 13.02
C GLY A 273 -7.17 22.84 13.04
N PRO A 274 -7.11 23.44 14.23
CA PRO A 274 -6.52 24.75 14.41
C PRO A 274 -5.07 24.75 13.91
N VAL A 275 -4.74 25.71 13.04
CA VAL A 275 -3.35 26.03 12.73
C VAL A 275 -2.87 26.94 13.84
N PHE A 276 -1.94 26.42 14.65
CA PHE A 276 -1.21 27.20 15.63
C PHE A 276 -0.11 27.97 14.92
N SER A 277 -0.15 29.29 14.99
CA SER A 277 0.94 30.15 14.54
C SER A 277 1.46 30.96 15.72
N ALA A 278 2.75 30.89 15.99
CA ALA A 278 3.40 31.77 16.95
C ALA A 278 4.00 32.97 16.20
N SER A 279 3.72 34.19 16.65
CA SER A 279 4.37 35.39 16.15
C SER A 279 4.94 36.20 17.30
N TYR A 280 6.18 36.67 17.14
CA TYR A 280 6.78 37.57 18.12
C TYR A 280 6.28 38.99 17.84
N SER A 281 5.70 39.64 18.84
CA SER A 281 5.31 41.05 18.78
C SER A 281 6.41 41.91 19.39
N PRO A 282 7.20 42.64 18.58
CA PRO A 282 8.30 43.46 19.09
C PRO A 282 7.83 44.57 20.03
N THR A 283 6.66 45.14 19.73
CA THR A 283 6.03 46.21 20.52
C THR A 283 5.52 45.73 21.87
N LYS A 284 5.04 44.49 21.98
CA LYS A 284 4.57 43.93 23.26
C LYS A 284 5.63 43.13 24.00
N LYS A 285 6.77 42.81 23.37
CA LYS A 285 7.80 41.87 23.85
C LYS A 285 7.22 40.52 24.29
N ARG A 286 6.22 40.00 23.56
CA ARG A 286 5.57 38.71 23.87
C ARG A 286 5.44 37.85 22.61
N ILE A 287 5.39 36.54 22.81
CA ILE A 287 5.02 35.58 21.78
C ILE A 287 3.49 35.44 21.79
N ILE A 288 2.86 35.76 20.66
CA ILE A 288 1.42 35.63 20.47
C ILE A 288 1.17 34.29 19.78
N PHE A 289 0.40 33.43 20.44
CA PHE A 289 -0.08 32.18 19.87
C PHE A 289 -1.46 32.39 19.24
N ASP A 290 -1.51 32.40 17.91
CA ASP A 290 -2.74 32.49 17.13
C ASP A 290 -3.25 31.10 16.79
N ILE A 291 -4.52 30.85 17.10
CA ILE A 291 -5.24 29.63 16.75
C ILE A 291 -6.16 29.96 15.57
N LYS A 292 -5.68 29.77 14.33
CA LYS A 292 -6.55 29.90 13.16
C LYS A 292 -7.36 28.62 13.01
N LYS A 293 -8.66 28.67 13.34
CA LYS A 293 -9.61 27.65 12.86
C LYS A 293 -9.66 27.73 11.34
N THR A 294 -9.17 26.69 10.68
CA THR A 294 -9.28 26.53 9.23
C THR A 294 -10.71 26.14 8.87
N SER A 295 -11.68 27.05 9.02
CA SER A 295 -12.97 26.93 8.35
C SER A 295 -12.80 27.49 6.93
N ALA A 296 -12.99 26.65 5.93
CA ALA A 296 -13.06 27.08 4.53
C ALA A 296 -14.30 27.97 4.23
N ILE A 297 -15.00 28.46 5.25
CA ILE A 297 -16.17 29.32 5.16
C ILE A 297 -16.14 30.29 6.35
N VAL A 298 -16.04 31.58 6.03
CA VAL A 298 -16.31 32.78 6.84
C VAL A 298 -15.37 33.13 8.00
N SER A 299 -14.98 34.42 7.99
CA SER A 299 -14.10 35.16 8.87
C SER A 299 -14.60 35.31 10.31
N LYS A 300 -14.09 34.49 11.23
CA LYS A 300 -13.98 34.88 12.65
C LYS A 300 -12.66 34.38 13.20
N ARG A 301 -11.76 35.33 13.54
CA ARG A 301 -10.55 35.06 14.33
C ARG A 301 -10.96 35.08 15.79
N ASP A 302 -10.93 33.94 16.46
CA ASP A 302 -11.05 33.87 17.91
C ASP A 302 -9.62 33.96 18.47
N TYR A 303 -9.30 35.07 19.16
CA TYR A 303 -8.02 35.22 19.86
C TYR A 303 -8.15 34.66 21.27
N TYR A 304 -7.29 33.72 21.64
CA TYR A 304 -7.14 33.28 23.02
C TYR A 304 -5.84 33.86 23.56
N LEU A 305 -5.95 34.84 24.46
CA LEU A 305 -4.81 35.37 25.21
C LEU A 305 -4.54 34.40 26.35
N ILE A 306 -3.40 33.71 26.29
CA ILE A 306 -2.82 33.04 27.45
C ILE A 306 -1.76 34.00 27.98
N GLU A 307 -2.06 34.65 29.11
CA GLU A 307 -1.04 35.36 29.88
C GLU A 307 -0.27 34.33 30.72
N ILE A 308 1.07 34.37 30.59
CA ILE A 308 2.00 33.67 31.48
C ILE A 308 2.35 34.65 32.59
#